data_AF-A0ABD6B819-F1
#
_entry.id   AF-A0ABD6B819-F1
#
_cell.length_a   1.000
_cell.length_b   1.000
_cell.length_c   1.000
_cell.angle_alpha   90.00
_cell.angle_beta   90.00
_cell.angle_gamma   90.00
#
_symmetry.space_group_name_H-M   'P 1'
#
loop_
_entity.id
_entity.type
_entity.pdbx_description
1 polymer ?
#
loop_
_entity_poly.entity_id
_entity_poly.type
_entity_poly.pdbx_seq_one_letter_code
_entity_poly.pdbx_strand_id
1 'polypeptide(L)' 'MAAVGLLFALLFAATIAGTIGLWYAIDRETDDPPRMDRTHAERAARQDTDENEDQSSDGDDDWGTETEWGVDDRQ' A
#
# COMPACT_ATOMS: atom_id res chain seq x y z
N MET A 1 -1.09 40.65 20.65
CA MET A 1 -0.37 39.35 20.76
C MET A 1 -1.27 38.19 21.19
N ALA A 2 -2.17 38.34 22.18
CA ALA A 2 -3.00 37.23 22.69
C ALA A 2 -3.88 36.53 21.63
N ALA A 3 -4.46 37.29 20.68
CA ALA A 3 -5.29 36.73 19.61
C ALA A 3 -4.53 35.74 18.70
N VAL A 4 -3.24 36.01 18.45
CA VAL A 4 -2.37 35.12 17.65
C VAL A 4 -2.11 33.82 18.38
N GLY A 5 -1.86 33.88 19.69
CA GLY A 5 -1.68 32.68 20.52
C GLY A 5 -2.93 31.81 20.60
N LEU A 6 -4.11 32.43 20.72
CA LEU A 6 -5.39 31.71 20.69
C LEU A 6 -5.60 31.01 19.35
N LEU A 7 -5.37 31.71 18.24
CA LEU A 7 -5.52 31.14 16.90
C LEU A 7 -4.54 29.98 16.66
N PHE A 8 -3.30 30.12 17.11
CA PHE A 8 -2.32 29.03 17.07
C PHE A 8 -2.77 27.80 17.88
N ALA A 9 -3.26 28.01 19.11
CA ALA A 9 -3.74 26.92 19.96
C ALA A 9 -4.93 26.18 19.33
N LEU A 10 -5.86 26.92 18.72
CA LEU A 10 -7.00 26.34 17.99
C LEU A 10 -6.54 25.56 16.77
N LEU A 11 -5.62 26.11 15.97
CA LEU A 11 -5.06 25.42 14.81
C LEU A 11 -4.37 24.13 15.23
N PHE A 12 -3.54 24.19 16.28
CA PHE A 12 -2.83 23.04 16.82
C PHE A 12 -3.79 21.96 17.32
N ALA A 13 -4.83 22.35 18.07
CA ALA A 13 -5.87 21.43 18.52
C ALA A 13 -6.64 20.81 17.34
N ALA A 14 -6.95 21.60 16.31
CA ALA A 14 -7.61 21.11 15.10
C ALA A 14 -6.73 20.10 14.34
N THR A 15 -5.41 20.31 14.27
CA THR A 15 -4.49 19.34 13.66
C THR A 15 -4.47 18.02 14.42
N ILE A 16 -4.38 18.07 15.75
CA ILE A 16 -4.41 16.85 16.58
C ILE A 16 -5.74 16.11 16.40
N ALA A 17 -6.86 16.83 16.49
CA ALA A 17 -8.19 16.27 16.31
C ALA A 17 -8.38 15.68 14.91
N GLY A 18 -7.85 16.34 13.88
CA GLY A 18 -7.87 15.85 12.50
C GLY A 18 -7.09 14.55 12.34
N THR A 19 -5.88 14.46 12.88
CA THR A 19 -5.07 13.24 12.82
C THR A 19 -5.75 12.07 13.55
N ILE A 20 -6.26 12.29 14.76
CA ILE A 20 -6.98 11.26 15.53
C ILE A 20 -8.27 10.85 14.80
N GLY A 21 -9.02 11.82 14.27
CA GLY A 21 -10.24 11.55 13.52
C GLY A 21 -10.00 10.73 12.26
N LEU A 22 -8.92 11.04 11.52
CA LEU A 22 -8.52 10.27 10.35
C LEU A 22 -8.12 8.84 10.73
N TRP A 23 -7.34 8.68 11.79
CA TRP A 23 -6.96 7.36 12.30
C TRP A 23 -8.20 6.52 12.63
N TYR A 24 -9.17 7.11 13.35
CA TYR A 24 -10.41 6.42 13.70
C TYR A 24 -11.30 6.10 12.49
N ALA A 25 -11.29 6.95 11.48
CA ALA A 25 -12.03 6.70 10.24
C ALA A 25 -11.46 5.50 9.48
N ILE A 26 -10.13 5.40 9.39
CA ILE A 26 -9.44 4.27 8.77
C ILE A 26 -9.71 3.00 9.58
N ASP A 27 -9.50 3.05 10.89
CA ASP A 27 -9.70 1.90 11.80
C ASP A 27 -11.09 1.28 11.62
N ARG A 28 -12.13 2.12 11.63
CA ARG A 28 -13.52 1.71 11.41
C ARG A 28 -13.76 1.05 10.05
N GLU A 29 -13.08 1.51 9.00
CA GLU A 29 -13.19 0.91 7.67
C GLU A 29 -12.43 -0.43 7.60
N THR A 30 -11.36 -0.58 8.36
CA THR A 30 -10.49 -1.77 8.39
C THR A 30 -10.85 -2.81 9.46
N ASP A 31 -11.85 -2.56 10.31
CA ASP A 31 -12.24 -3.46 11.40
C ASP A 31 -12.72 -4.85 10.94
N ASP A 32 -13.31 -4.94 9.74
CA ASP A 32 -13.76 -6.20 9.15
C ASP A 32 -13.25 -6.33 7.71
N PRO A 33 -11.95 -6.62 7.53
CA PRO A 33 -11.39 -6.76 6.21
C PRO A 33 -11.97 -8.03 5.58
N PRO A 34 -12.42 -7.97 4.31
CA PRO A 34 -12.85 -9.15 3.57
C PRO A 34 -11.75 -10.22 3.62
N ARG A 35 -12.03 -11.35 4.28
CA ARG A 35 -11.09 -12.46 4.33
C ARG A 35 -11.26 -13.30 3.07
N MET A 36 -10.30 -13.18 2.15
CA MET A 36 -10.24 -14.06 0.99
C MET A 36 -9.68 -15.42 1.42
N ASP A 37 -10.39 -16.49 1.07
CA ASP A 37 -9.89 -17.84 1.29
C ASP A 37 -8.64 -18.10 0.45
N ARG A 38 -7.64 -18.76 1.04
CA ARG A 38 -6.36 -19.06 0.39
C ARG A 38 -6.55 -19.77 -0.96
N THR A 39 -7.46 -20.75 -1.02
CA THR A 39 -7.75 -21.48 -2.26
C THR A 39 -8.40 -20.60 -3.31
N HIS A 40 -9.17 -19.58 -2.90
CA HIS A 40 -9.76 -18.62 -3.84
C HIS A 40 -8.69 -17.67 -4.37
N ALA A 41 -7.78 -17.20 -3.51
CA ALA A 41 -6.63 -16.38 -3.89
C ALA A 41 -5.69 -17.09 -4.87
N GLU A 42 -5.34 -18.36 -4.59
CA GLU A 42 -4.50 -19.18 -5.48
C GLU A 42 -5.17 -19.44 -6.84
N ARG A 43 -6.50 -19.53 -6.89
CA ARG A 43 -7.23 -19.64 -8.16
C ARG A 43 -7.19 -18.34 -8.95
N ALA A 44 -7.47 -17.20 -8.31
CA ALA A 44 -7.44 -15.89 -8.95
C ALA A 44 -6.05 -15.59 -9.53
N ALA A 45 -4.99 -15.85 -8.77
CA ALA A 45 -3.61 -15.65 -9.23
C ALA A 45 -3.24 -16.49 -10.47
N ARG A 46 -3.75 -17.74 -10.57
CA ARG A 46 -3.54 -18.57 -11.75
C ARG A 46 -4.35 -18.07 -12.94
N GLN A 47 -5.60 -17.68 -12.71
CA GLN A 47 -6.49 -17.19 -13.76
C GLN A 47 -5.99 -15.88 -14.39
N ASP A 48 -5.47 -14.95 -13.59
CA ASP A 48 -4.85 -13.71 -14.09
C ASP A 48 -3.54 -13.95 -14.87
N THR A 49 -2.85 -15.06 -14.58
CA THR A 49 -1.64 -15.47 -15.31
C THR A 49 -2.02 -16.09 -16.65
N ASP A 50 -2.97 -17.04 -16.66
CA ASP A 50 -3.43 -17.73 -17.86
C ASP A 50 -4.05 -16.74 -18.88
N GLU A 51 -4.80 -15.73 -18.43
CA GLU A 51 -5.39 -14.70 -19.31
C GLU A 51 -4.36 -13.70 -19.88
N ASN A 52 -3.19 -13.56 -19.23
CA ASN A 52 -2.08 -12.75 -19.75
C ASN A 52 -1.12 -13.54 -20.65
N GLU A 53 -1.03 -14.86 -20.50
CA GLU A 53 -0.23 -15.73 -21.38
C GLU A 53 -0.80 -15.76 -22.81
N ASP A 54 -2.12 -15.65 -22.97
CA ASP A 54 -2.76 -15.58 -24.30
C ASP A 54 -2.52 -14.24 -25.05
N GLN A 55 -2.09 -13.18 -24.36
CA GLN A 55 -1.77 -11.87 -24.96
C GLN A 55 -0.28 -11.56 -25.09
N SER A 56 0.60 -12.35 -24.47
CA SER A 56 2.06 -12.10 -24.42
C SER A 56 2.88 -12.97 -25.39
N SER A 57 2.22 -13.65 -26.34
CA SER A 57 2.91 -14.30 -27.46
C SER A 57 3.12 -13.36 -28.66
N ASP A 58 3.70 -12.18 -28.46
CA ASP A 58 4.47 -11.43 -29.47
C ASP A 58 4.91 -10.09 -28.88
N GLY A 59 6.15 -9.99 -28.42
CA GLY A 59 6.73 -8.71 -28.00
C GLY A 59 7.80 -8.89 -26.95
N ASP A 60 9.04 -8.71 -27.39
CA ASP A 60 10.25 -8.54 -26.60
C ASP A 60 10.03 -7.77 -25.29
N ASP A 61 10.28 -8.40 -24.15
CA ASP A 61 10.60 -7.68 -22.92
C ASP A 61 11.76 -8.40 -22.20
N ASP A 62 12.93 -7.90 -22.57
CA ASP A 62 14.22 -7.92 -21.89
C ASP A 62 14.09 -7.45 -20.42
N TRP A 63 13.52 -8.28 -19.56
CA TRP A 63 13.56 -8.08 -18.11
C TRP A 63 14.93 -8.52 -17.57
N GLY A 64 15.92 -7.65 -17.79
CA GLY A 64 17.11 -7.44 -16.96
C GLY A 64 17.73 -8.67 -16.34
N THR A 65 18.63 -9.32 -17.08
CA THR A 65 19.59 -10.27 -16.55
C THR A 65 20.64 -9.55 -15.69
N GLU A 66 20.36 -9.23 -14.44
CA GLU A 66 21.42 -9.15 -13.42
C GLU A 66 20.83 -8.94 -12.02
N THR A 67 20.90 -10.03 -11.25
CA THR A 67 21.27 -10.08 -9.84
C THR A 67 22.17 -8.90 -9.39
N GLU A 68 21.55 -7.76 -9.12
CA GLU A 68 22.08 -6.67 -8.28
C GLU A 68 21.25 -6.61 -6.98
N TRP A 69 21.12 -7.74 -6.28
CA TRP A 69 20.72 -7.75 -4.88
C TRP A 69 21.94 -8.16 -4.08
N GLY A 70 22.66 -7.13 -3.63
CA GLY A 70 23.97 -7.22 -3.01
C GLY A 70 24.06 -8.29 -1.92
N VAL A 71 24.88 -9.30 -2.20
CA VAL A 71 25.56 -10.08 -1.17
C VAL A 71 27.00 -9.55 -1.15
N ASP A 72 27.33 -8.77 -0.13
CA ASP A 72 28.71 -8.44 0.20
C ASP A 72 29.48 -9.75 0.44
N ASP A 73 30.19 -10.23 -0.58
CA ASP A 73 31.29 -11.17 -0.40
C ASP A 73 32.44 -10.44 0.31
N ARG A 74 32.50 -10.57 1.64
CA ARG A 74 33.71 -10.26 2.41
C ARG A 74 34.23 -11.51 3.09
N GLN A 75 35.27 -12.04 2.48
CA GLN A 75 36.25 -12.96 3.07
C GLN A 75 37.10 -12.24 4.12
#